data_AF-A0A0P1F4S3-F1
#
_entry.id   AF-A0A0P1F4S3-F1
#
_cell.length_a   1.000
_cell.length_b   1.000
_cell.length_c   1.000
_cell.angle_alpha   90.00
_cell.angle_beta   90.00
_cell.angle_gamma   90.00
#
_symmetry.space_group_name_H-M   'P 1'
#
loop_
_entity.id
_entity.type
_entity.pdbx_description
1 polymer ?
#
loop_
_entity_poly.entity_id
_entity_poly.type
_entity_poly.pdbx_seq_one_letter_code
_entity_poly.pdbx_strand_id
1 'polypeptide(L)'
;MSVTRDIVATYQGPGRVMARMVARGQREDRALIILMVGCFLVFIAQWPRLARQAYVTGQELDMLLGGTLMAWLFIMPLLLYLMAFVVHLGARTLGGKGSSYGARLSLFWALLASSPVLLLHGLVAGFIGDGPVMEGVGLLWLMLFAWFWIAGLVRIEWGEQSDPA
;
A
#
# COMPACT_ATOMS: atom_id res chain seq x y z
N MET A 1 -7.57 4.80 17.88
CA MET A 1 -8.49 3.82 17.26
C MET A 1 -7.68 2.70 16.63
N SER A 2 -8.26 1.49 16.53
CA SER A 2 -7.59 0.32 15.94
C SER A 2 -7.35 0.50 14.44
N VAL A 3 -6.19 0.06 13.95
CA VAL A 3 -5.77 0.06 12.54
C VAL A 3 -6.83 -0.59 11.65
N THR A 4 -7.48 -1.66 12.13
CA THR A 4 -8.52 -2.38 11.37
C THR A 4 -9.74 -1.52 11.09
N ARG A 5 -10.16 -0.66 12.02
CA ARG A 5 -11.26 0.29 11.79
C ARG A 5 -10.88 1.36 10.79
N ASP A 6 -9.63 1.84 10.86
CA ASP A 6 -9.13 2.84 9.92
C ASP A 6 -9.05 2.24 8.49
N ILE A 7 -8.71 0.95 8.32
CA ILE A 7 -8.78 0.24 7.02
C ILE A 7 -10.20 0.26 6.47
N VAL A 8 -11.19 -0.20 7.25
CA VAL A 8 -12.60 -0.22 6.79
C VAL A 8 -13.10 1.19 6.46
N ALA A 9 -12.75 2.19 7.26
CA ALA A 9 -13.11 3.57 7.00
C ALA A 9 -12.45 4.13 5.72
N THR A 10 -11.29 3.59 5.30
CA THR A 10 -10.60 4.01 4.07
C THR A 10 -11.41 3.68 2.82
N TYR A 11 -12.20 2.60 2.84
CA TYR A 11 -13.11 2.26 1.74
C TYR A 11 -14.25 3.26 1.57
N GLN A 12 -14.67 3.93 2.65
CA GLN A 12 -15.75 4.91 2.63
C GLN A 12 -15.25 6.35 2.39
N GLY A 13 -14.00 6.65 2.75
CA GLY A 13 -13.48 8.00 2.70
C GLY A 13 -11.98 8.07 2.97
N PRO A 14 -11.12 7.72 2.00
CA PRO A 14 -9.67 7.63 2.21
C PRO A 14 -9.04 8.97 2.62
N GLY A 15 -9.49 10.08 2.01
CA GLY A 15 -9.04 11.43 2.38
C GLY A 15 -9.35 11.78 3.85
N ARG A 16 -10.52 11.40 4.37
CA ARG A 16 -10.89 11.67 5.77
C ARG A 16 -10.02 10.89 6.75
N VAL A 17 -9.70 9.63 6.42
CA VAL A 17 -8.76 8.83 7.22
C VAL A 17 -7.38 9.48 7.22
N MET A 18 -6.89 9.90 6.05
CA MET A 18 -5.58 10.53 5.92
C MET A 18 -5.47 11.84 6.70
N ALA A 19 -6.47 12.73 6.58
CA ALA A 19 -6.52 13.97 7.34
C ALA A 19 -6.48 13.71 8.86
N ARG A 20 -7.24 12.73 9.34
CA ARG A 20 -7.21 12.33 10.77
C ARG A 20 -5.87 11.76 11.19
N MET A 21 -5.17 11.01 10.33
CA MET A 21 -3.86 10.45 10.65
C MET A 21 -2.79 11.52 10.74
N VAL A 22 -2.79 12.49 9.83
CA VAL A 22 -1.87 13.63 9.88
C VAL A 22 -2.16 14.55 11.08
N ALA A 23 -3.43 14.75 11.42
CA ALA A 23 -3.84 15.53 12.60
C ALA A 23 -3.37 14.95 13.95
N ARG A 24 -3.07 13.63 14.01
CA ARG A 24 -2.52 12.98 15.22
C ARG A 24 -1.03 13.29 15.47
N GLY A 25 -0.43 14.13 14.63
CA GLY A 25 0.98 14.56 14.74
C GLY A 25 1.93 13.71 13.90
N GLN A 26 3.07 14.32 13.55
CA GLN A 26 4.11 13.65 12.76
C GLN A 26 4.83 12.60 13.61
N ARG A 27 4.80 11.36 13.13
CA ARG A 27 5.40 10.21 13.79
C ARG A 27 5.95 9.24 12.73
N GLU A 28 7.20 9.46 12.37
CA GLU A 28 7.93 8.65 11.36
C GLU A 28 7.98 7.17 11.77
N ASP A 29 8.08 6.90 13.07
CA ASP A 29 8.02 5.54 13.63
C ASP A 29 6.74 4.80 13.22
N ARG A 30 5.60 5.48 13.24
CA ARG A 30 4.32 4.90 12.82
C ARG A 30 4.25 4.69 11.31
N ALA A 31 4.78 5.62 10.52
CA ALA A 31 4.81 5.50 9.07
C ALA A 31 5.67 4.30 8.65
N LEU A 32 6.82 4.09 9.29
CA LEU A 32 7.66 2.93 9.09
C LEU A 32 6.96 1.62 9.48
N ILE A 33 6.26 1.58 10.62
CA ILE A 33 5.48 0.40 11.01
C ILE A 33 4.40 0.07 9.98
N ILE A 34 3.65 1.06 9.50
CA ILE A 34 2.62 0.89 8.47
C ILE A 34 3.24 0.32 7.19
N LEU A 35 4.39 0.86 6.75
CA LEU A 35 5.11 0.39 5.59
C LEU A 35 5.59 -1.05 5.74
N MET A 36 6.25 -1.37 6.87
CA MET A 36 6.77 -2.70 7.14
C MET A 36 5.66 -3.75 7.20
N VAL A 37 4.54 -3.42 7.85
CA VAL A 37 3.35 -4.28 7.88
C VAL A 37 2.75 -4.44 6.48
N GLY A 38 2.64 -3.35 5.71
CA GLY A 38 2.17 -3.40 4.33
C GLY A 38 3.03 -4.31 3.45
N CYS A 39 4.34 -4.15 3.49
CA CYS A 39 5.30 -5.01 2.78
C CYS A 39 5.21 -6.47 3.22
N PHE A 40 5.09 -6.73 4.53
CA PHE A 40 4.95 -8.08 5.05
C PHE A 40 3.64 -8.74 4.60
N LEU A 41 2.53 -8.00 4.57
CA LEU A 41 1.26 -8.50 4.04
C LEU A 41 1.34 -8.78 2.53
N VAL A 42 2.08 -7.96 1.77
CA VAL A 42 2.33 -8.27 0.35
C VAL A 42 3.13 -9.55 0.21
N PHE A 43 4.17 -9.76 1.03
CA PHE A 43 4.92 -11.00 1.04
C PHE A 43 4.00 -12.22 1.29
N ILE A 44 3.12 -12.15 2.30
CA ILE A 44 2.13 -13.20 2.56
C ILE A 44 1.20 -13.41 1.36
N ALA A 45 0.74 -12.33 0.72
CA ALA A 45 -0.10 -12.42 -0.48
C ALA A 45 0.61 -13.11 -1.65
N GLN A 46 1.95 -13.05 -1.73
CA GLN A 46 2.70 -13.70 -2.80
C GLN A 46 2.87 -15.22 -2.59
N TRP A 47 2.70 -15.72 -1.37
CA TRP A 47 2.95 -17.14 -1.05
C TRP A 47 2.18 -18.12 -1.93
N PRO A 48 0.85 -18.00 -2.14
CA PRO A 48 0.13 -18.99 -2.91
C PRO A 48 0.58 -19.02 -4.38
N ARG A 49 0.88 -17.85 -4.95
CA ARG A 49 1.42 -17.73 -6.32
C ARG A 49 2.80 -18.38 -6.43
N LEU A 50 3.69 -18.13 -5.47
CA LEU A 50 5.05 -18.69 -5.45
C LEU A 50 5.04 -20.20 -5.22
N ALA A 51 4.14 -20.70 -4.37
CA ALA A 51 3.94 -22.14 -4.16
C ALA A 51 3.49 -22.83 -5.45
N ARG A 52 2.55 -22.23 -6.19
CA ARG A 52 2.13 -22.74 -7.50
C ARG A 52 3.29 -22.71 -8.51
N GLN A 53 4.05 -21.62 -8.56
CA GLN A 53 5.21 -21.50 -9.44
C GLN A 53 6.26 -22.59 -9.13
N ALA A 54 6.61 -22.79 -7.87
CA ALA A 54 7.53 -23.84 -7.43
C ALA A 54 7.04 -25.22 -7.88
N TYR A 55 5.75 -25.50 -7.70
CA TYR A 55 5.14 -26.77 -8.12
C TYR A 55 5.19 -27.00 -9.64
N VAL A 56 4.88 -25.98 -10.44
CA VAL A 56 4.84 -26.09 -11.91
C VAL A 56 6.23 -26.12 -12.54
N THR A 57 7.17 -25.34 -12.01
CA THR A 57 8.52 -25.17 -12.60
C THR A 57 9.57 -26.11 -12.01
N GLY A 58 9.26 -26.77 -10.89
CA GLY A 58 10.22 -27.58 -10.14
C GLY A 58 11.26 -26.76 -9.38
N GLN A 59 11.09 -25.44 -9.27
CA GLN A 59 11.97 -24.58 -8.49
C GLN A 59 11.79 -24.80 -6.98
N GLU A 60 12.85 -24.56 -6.21
CA GLU A 60 12.76 -24.62 -4.75
C GLU A 60 11.95 -23.44 -4.19
N LEU A 61 10.90 -23.75 -3.44
CA LEU A 61 10.02 -22.75 -2.83
C LEU A 61 10.78 -21.84 -1.86
N ASP A 62 11.71 -22.39 -1.07
CA ASP A 62 12.47 -21.64 -0.08
C ASP A 62 13.34 -20.56 -0.73
N MET A 63 13.91 -20.86 -1.90
CA MET A 63 14.67 -19.87 -2.69
C MET A 63 13.75 -18.73 -3.16
N LEU A 64 12.56 -19.04 -3.68
CA LEU A 64 11.60 -18.05 -4.14
C LEU A 64 11.06 -17.18 -3.00
N LEU A 65 10.72 -17.80 -1.87
CA LEU A 65 10.26 -17.11 -0.67
C LEU A 65 11.37 -16.25 -0.06
N GLY A 66 12.60 -16.76 0.03
CA GLY A 66 13.75 -16.02 0.52
C GLY A 66 14.06 -14.77 -0.30
N GLY A 67 14.07 -14.90 -1.63
CA GLY A 67 14.25 -13.77 -2.55
C GLY A 67 13.13 -12.74 -2.44
N THR A 68 11.88 -13.21 -2.34
CA THR A 68 10.70 -12.33 -2.21
C THR A 68 10.70 -11.60 -0.86
N LEU A 69 11.06 -12.28 0.24
CA LEU A 69 11.18 -11.68 1.56
C LEU A 69 12.23 -10.57 1.58
N MET A 70 13.41 -10.83 1.01
CA MET A 70 14.47 -9.82 0.86
C MET A 70 13.98 -8.61 0.04
N ALA A 71 13.35 -8.87 -1.10
CA ALA A 71 12.83 -7.81 -1.96
C ALA A 71 11.80 -6.94 -1.22
N TRP A 72 10.86 -7.55 -0.50
CA TRP A 72 9.77 -6.80 0.14
C TRP A 72 10.13 -6.16 1.48
N LEU A 73 11.00 -6.76 2.30
CA LEU A 73 11.37 -6.19 3.61
C LEU A 73 12.57 -5.24 3.57
N PHE A 74 13.43 -5.33 2.56
CA PHE A 74 14.64 -4.50 2.49
C PHE A 74 14.63 -3.55 1.29
N ILE A 75 14.35 -4.07 0.09
CA ILE A 75 14.45 -3.27 -1.14
C ILE A 75 13.22 -2.38 -1.32
N MET A 76 12.02 -2.94 -1.18
CA MET A 76 10.75 -2.25 -1.43
C MET A 76 10.51 -1.05 -0.52
N PRO A 77 10.80 -1.09 0.80
CA PRO A 77 10.64 0.09 1.65
C PRO A 77 11.49 1.26 1.14
N LEU A 78 12.72 0.99 0.70
CA LEU A 78 13.62 2.02 0.16
C LEU A 78 13.07 2.60 -1.16
N LEU A 79 12.56 1.75 -2.05
CA LEU A 79 11.89 2.18 -3.28
C LEU A 79 10.63 3.02 -3.00
N LEU A 80 9.80 2.63 -2.04
CA LEU A 80 8.59 3.36 -1.67
C LEU A 80 8.92 4.71 -1.02
N TYR A 81 10.01 4.81 -0.25
CA TYR A 81 10.51 6.08 0.25
C TYR A 81 10.96 7.01 -0.89
N LEU A 82 11.72 6.48 -1.85
CA LEU A 82 12.15 7.25 -3.01
C LEU A 82 10.97 7.72 -3.85
N MET A 83 10.00 6.82 -4.09
CA MET A 83 8.76 7.13 -4.81
C MET A 83 7.99 8.25 -4.11
N ALA A 84 7.79 8.14 -2.79
CA ALA A 84 7.09 9.17 -2.03
C ALA A 84 7.80 10.53 -2.09
N PHE A 85 9.13 10.54 -2.11
CA PHE A 85 9.91 11.75 -2.29
C PHE A 85 9.71 12.37 -3.67
N VAL A 86 9.79 11.57 -4.74
CA VAL A 86 9.55 12.02 -6.13
C VAL A 86 8.15 12.57 -6.30
N VAL A 87 7.15 11.88 -5.74
CA VAL A 87 5.74 12.29 -5.79
C VAL A 87 5.52 13.59 -5.04
N HIS A 88 6.11 13.75 -3.86
CA HIS A 88 6.05 15.00 -3.12
C HIS A 88 6.72 16.16 -3.87
N LEU A 89 7.86 15.90 -4.52
CA LEU A 89 8.54 16.91 -5.32
C LEU A 89 7.68 17.35 -6.52
N GLY A 90 7.03 16.41 -7.21
CA GLY A 90 6.07 16.71 -8.27
C GLY A 90 4.80 17.41 -7.77
N ALA A 91 4.27 17.05 -6.60
CA ALA A 91 3.14 17.76 -6.00
C ALA A 91 3.52 19.21 -5.67
N ARG A 92 4.75 19.44 -5.19
CA ARG A 92 5.26 20.78 -4.86
C ARG A 92 5.41 21.66 -6.09
N THR A 93 5.81 21.13 -7.25
CA THR A 93 5.85 21.91 -8.50
C THR A 93 4.46 22.26 -9.02
N LEU A 94 3.44 21.46 -8.68
CA LEU A 94 2.02 21.71 -8.98
C LEU A 94 1.31 22.57 -7.92
N GLY A 95 2.04 23.16 -6.97
CA GLY A 95 1.50 24.06 -5.95
C GLY A 95 0.90 23.38 -4.72
N GLY A 96 1.17 22.09 -4.50
CA GLY A 96 0.84 21.38 -3.27
C GLY A 96 1.54 21.98 -2.04
N LYS A 97 0.80 22.10 -0.94
CA LYS A 97 1.28 22.67 0.33
C LYS A 97 1.48 21.61 1.43
N GLY A 98 1.37 20.33 1.05
CA GLY A 98 1.49 19.20 1.96
C GLY A 98 2.91 19.04 2.47
N SER A 99 3.06 18.26 3.55
CA SER A 99 4.38 17.90 4.06
C SER A 99 4.90 16.62 3.38
N SER A 100 6.22 16.50 3.25
CA SER A 100 6.86 15.26 2.79
C SER A 100 6.42 14.04 3.63
N TYR A 101 6.12 14.24 4.92
CA TYR A 101 5.58 13.19 5.78
C TYR A 101 4.18 12.73 5.33
N GLY A 102 3.29 13.68 5.01
CA GLY A 102 1.95 13.35 4.55
C GLY A 102 1.94 12.61 3.21
N ALA A 103 2.84 12.97 2.28
CA ALA A 103 3.02 12.25 1.02
C ALA A 103 3.45 10.79 1.25
N ARG A 104 4.45 10.56 2.11
CA ARG A 104 4.90 9.21 2.51
C ARG A 104 3.80 8.40 3.16
N LEU A 105 3.13 8.99 4.15
CA LEU A 105 2.05 8.35 4.88
C LEU A 105 0.89 7.97 3.95
N SER A 106 0.57 8.81 2.95
CA SER A 106 -0.48 8.51 1.96
C SER A 106 -0.18 7.25 1.16
N LEU A 107 1.06 7.11 0.68
CA LEU A 107 1.50 5.95 -0.08
C LEU A 107 1.53 4.69 0.79
N PHE A 108 2.11 4.77 1.98
CA PHE A 108 2.25 3.63 2.88
C PHE A 108 0.88 3.15 3.38
N TRP A 109 0.00 4.09 3.71
CA TRP A 109 -1.36 3.77 4.12
C TRP A 109 -2.17 3.15 2.97
N ALA A 110 -2.06 3.66 1.74
CA ALA A 110 -2.74 3.08 0.59
C ALA A 110 -2.32 1.63 0.36
N LEU A 111 -1.02 1.33 0.49
CA LEU A 111 -0.51 -0.05 0.41
C LEU A 111 -1.14 -0.93 1.50
N LEU A 112 -1.11 -0.49 2.76
CA LEU A 112 -1.66 -1.25 3.88
C LEU A 112 -3.19 -1.44 3.77
N ALA A 113 -3.92 -0.40 3.39
CA ALA A 113 -5.38 -0.43 3.29
C ALA A 113 -5.88 -1.27 2.11
N SER A 114 -5.10 -1.37 1.03
CA SER A 114 -5.39 -2.23 -0.13
C SER A 114 -5.02 -3.70 0.11
N SER A 115 -4.36 -4.02 1.23
CA SER A 115 -3.86 -5.37 1.53
C SER A 115 -4.93 -6.48 1.56
N PRO A 116 -6.20 -6.27 1.96
CA PRO A 116 -7.21 -7.33 1.89
C PRO A 116 -7.46 -7.82 0.46
N VAL A 117 -7.50 -6.91 -0.51
CA VAL A 117 -7.71 -7.26 -1.93
C VAL A 117 -6.45 -7.85 -2.52
N LEU A 118 -5.28 -7.40 -2.08
CA LEU A 118 -3.99 -7.99 -2.48
C LEU A 118 -3.86 -9.45 -2.01
N LEU A 119 -4.26 -9.74 -0.76
CA LEU A 119 -4.30 -11.10 -0.22
C LEU A 119 -5.25 -11.99 -1.04
N LEU A 120 -6.43 -11.45 -1.40
CA LEU A 120 -7.37 -12.14 -2.28
C LEU A 120 -6.76 -12.44 -3.66
N HIS A 121 -6.08 -11.46 -4.27
CA HIS A 121 -5.36 -11.65 -5.53
C HIS A 121 -4.32 -12.78 -5.43
N GLY A 122 -3.57 -12.81 -4.33
CA GLY A 122 -2.62 -13.86 -4.02
C GLY A 122 -3.23 -15.26 -3.99
N LEU A 123 -4.36 -15.42 -3.30
CA LEU A 123 -5.10 -16.67 -3.22
C LEU A 123 -5.63 -17.10 -4.59
N VAL A 124 -6.22 -16.17 -5.35
CA VAL A 124 -6.72 -16.43 -6.71
C VAL A 124 -5.58 -16.92 -7.62
N ALA A 125 -4.43 -16.25 -7.59
CA ALA A 125 -3.25 -16.64 -8.38
C ALA A 125 -2.70 -18.02 -7.99
N GLY A 126 -2.73 -18.38 -6.71
CA GLY A 126 -2.27 -19.71 -6.25
C GLY A 126 -3.23 -20.84 -6.61
N PHE A 127 -4.52 -20.67 -6.30
CA PHE A 127 -5.51 -21.75 -6.45
C PHE A 127 -6.00 -21.90 -7.89
N ILE A 128 -6.36 -20.80 -8.54
CA ILE A 128 -6.92 -20.83 -9.91
C ILE A 128 -5.78 -20.84 -10.93
N GLY A 129 -4.77 -19.99 -10.72
CA GLY A 129 -3.71 -19.74 -11.69
C GLY A 129 -4.02 -18.55 -12.60
N ASP A 130 -3.27 -18.44 -13.69
CA ASP A 130 -3.42 -17.35 -14.64
C ASP A 130 -4.79 -17.40 -15.33
N GLY A 131 -5.45 -16.24 -15.43
CA GLY A 131 -6.73 -16.11 -16.12
C GLY A 131 -7.48 -14.81 -15.82
N PRO A 132 -8.67 -14.63 -16.43
CA PRO A 132 -9.42 -13.38 -16.35
C PRO A 132 -9.81 -12.98 -14.93
N VAL A 133 -10.01 -13.95 -14.04
CA VAL A 133 -10.35 -13.71 -12.62
C VAL A 133 -9.15 -13.11 -11.89
N MET A 134 -7.94 -13.65 -12.10
CA MET A 134 -6.72 -13.11 -11.50
C MET A 134 -6.48 -11.67 -11.97
N GLU A 135 -6.56 -11.44 -13.28
CA GLU A 135 -6.41 -10.11 -13.87
C GLU A 135 -7.46 -9.13 -13.36
N GLY A 136 -8.72 -9.58 -13.25
CA GLY A 136 -9.82 -8.77 -12.73
C GLY A 136 -9.61 -8.35 -11.27
N VAL A 137 -9.17 -9.27 -10.40
CA VAL A 137 -8.86 -8.93 -9.01
C VAL A 137 -7.62 -8.05 -8.90
N GLY A 138 -6.62 -8.25 -9.76
CA GLY A 138 -5.43 -7.41 -9.84
C GLY A 138 -5.76 -5.99 -10.27
N LEU A 139 -6.63 -5.83 -11.27
CA LEU A 139 -7.14 -4.55 -11.73
C LEU A 139 -7.95 -3.85 -10.64
N LEU A 140 -8.83 -4.58 -9.95
CA LEU A 140 -9.60 -4.06 -8.82
C LEU A 140 -8.67 -3.57 -7.70
N TRP A 141 -7.63 -4.35 -7.35
CA TRP A 141 -6.64 -3.94 -6.38
C TRP A 141 -5.93 -2.65 -6.81
N LEU A 142 -5.50 -2.56 -8.08
CA LEU A 142 -4.81 -1.38 -8.61
C LEU A 142 -5.71 -0.14 -8.56
N MET A 143 -6.98 -0.27 -8.93
CA MET A 143 -7.97 0.81 -8.85
C MET A 143 -8.16 1.28 -7.42
N LEU A 144 -8.29 0.37 -6.46
CA LEU A 144 -8.45 0.72 -5.04
C LEU A 144 -7.19 1.37 -4.46
N PHE A 145 -6.02 0.83 -4.78
CA PHE A 145 -4.73 1.39 -4.36
C PHE A 145 -4.57 2.82 -4.91
N ALA A 146 -4.80 3.01 -6.21
CA ALA A 146 -4.73 4.32 -6.85
C ALA A 146 -5.74 5.30 -6.24
N TRP A 147 -6.98 4.85 -6.02
CA TRP A 147 -8.01 5.66 -5.37
C TRP A 147 -7.62 6.08 -3.95
N PHE A 148 -7.18 5.15 -3.11
CA PHE A 148 -6.74 5.43 -1.73
C PHE A 148 -5.56 6.39 -1.70
N TRP A 149 -4.59 6.17 -2.60
CA TRP A 149 -3.39 6.97 -2.67
C TRP A 149 -3.67 8.39 -3.17
N ILE A 150 -4.33 8.54 -4.32
CA ILE A 150 -4.62 9.84 -4.93
C ILE A 150 -5.53 10.66 -4.01
N ALA A 151 -6.61 10.07 -3.49
CA ALA A 151 -7.53 10.79 -2.61
C ALA A 151 -6.86 11.19 -1.28
N GLY A 152 -5.95 10.36 -0.76
CA GLY A 152 -5.13 10.70 0.40
C GLY A 152 -4.16 11.84 0.11
N LEU A 153 -3.43 11.76 -1.01
CA LEU A 153 -2.46 12.77 -1.43
C LEU A 153 -3.15 14.12 -1.70
N VAL A 154 -4.24 14.13 -2.46
CA VAL A 154 -5.00 15.35 -2.77
C VAL A 154 -5.50 16.03 -1.50
N ARG A 155 -6.00 15.26 -0.53
CA ARG A 155 -6.48 15.81 0.74
C ARG A 155 -5.36 16.43 1.59
N ILE A 156 -4.13 15.94 1.48
CA ILE A 156 -2.99 16.47 2.22
C ILE A 156 -2.34 17.67 1.51
N GLU A 157 -2.24 17.62 0.18
CA GLU A 157 -1.55 18.63 -0.61
C GLU A 157 -2.43 19.86 -0.90
N TRP A 158 -3.73 19.65 -1.10
CA TRP A 158 -4.70 20.71 -1.46
C TRP A 158 -5.91 20.81 -0.53
N GLY A 159 -6.05 19.94 0.47
CA GLY A 159 -7.13 20.06 1.44
C GLY A 159 -6.89 21.23 2.39
N GLU A 160 -7.87 22.15 2.49
CA GLU A 160 -7.85 23.18 3.51
C GLU A 160 -7.79 22.53 4.90
N GLN A 161 -6.84 22.99 5.72
CA GLN A 161 -6.60 22.51 7.09
C GLN A 161 -7.70 22.95 8.09
N SER A 162 -8.81 23.49 7.58
CA SER A 162 -9.93 24.04 8.31
C SER A 162 -11.15 23.15 8.16
N ASP A 163 -11.18 21.99 8.83
CA ASP A 163 -12.47 21.46 9.28
C ASP A 163 -12.31 20.51 10.48
N PRO A 164 -12.33 21.05 11.72
CA PRO A 164 -12.72 20.30 12.89
C PRO A 164 -14.24 20.39 13.04
N ALA A 165 -14.95 19.36 12.56
CA ALA A 165 -16.34 19.10 12.92
C ALA A 165 -16.50 17.63 13.32
#